data_AF-A0A124PBD9-F1
#
_entry.id   AF-A0A124PBD9-F1
#
_cell.length_a   1.000
_cell.length_b   1.000
_cell.length_c   1.000
_cell.angle_alpha   90.00
_cell.angle_beta   90.00
_cell.angle_gamma   90.00
#
_symmetry.space_group_name_H-M   'P 1'
#
loop_
_entity.id
_entity.type
_entity.pdbx_description
1 polymer ?
#
loop_
_entity_poly.entity_id
_entity_poly.type
_entity_poly.pdbx_seq_one_letter_code
_entity_poly.pdbx_strand_id
1 'polypeptide(L)'
;MYQNVSGSSKSADAMKFACSDTVPCNNIVLNNINLERLDGKTAQTYCNSVTSINYGFIQPSANYLTSSDKSFIEENELLDSDRLIHTEHLERLDGTRIWV
;
A
#
# COMPACT_ATOMS: atom_id res chain seq x y z
N MET A 1 -1.40 3.70 -15.53
CA MET A 1 0.00 4.17 -15.56
C MET A 1 0.02 5.59 -15.01
N TYR A 2 0.94 5.88 -14.09
CA TYR A 2 1.18 7.20 -13.53
C TYR A 2 2.63 7.58 -13.80
N GLN A 3 2.87 8.75 -14.40
CA GLN A 3 4.21 9.14 -14.84
C GLN A 3 4.51 10.63 -14.64
N ASN A 4 5.75 10.94 -14.26
CA ASN A 4 6.26 12.31 -14.09
C ASN A 4 5.38 13.16 -13.16
N VAL A 5 5.00 12.58 -12.03
CA VAL A 5 4.15 13.26 -11.03
C VAL A 5 5.04 13.83 -9.95
N SER A 6 5.00 15.14 -9.76
CA SER A 6 5.73 15.82 -8.69
C SER A 6 4.80 16.74 -7.91
N GLY A 7 5.01 16.88 -6.60
CA GLY A 7 4.22 17.79 -5.78
C GLY A 7 4.28 17.47 -4.29
N SER A 8 3.30 18.00 -3.56
CA SER A 8 3.25 17.85 -2.11
C SER A 8 1.85 17.52 -1.60
N SER A 9 1.79 16.72 -0.54
CA SER A 9 0.57 16.29 0.14
C SER A 9 0.43 16.94 1.51
N LYS A 10 -0.83 17.20 1.92
CA LYS A 10 -1.18 17.54 3.30
C LYS A 10 -1.29 16.31 4.20
N SER A 11 -1.65 15.16 3.64
CA SER A 11 -1.81 13.89 4.35
C SER A 11 -0.50 13.14 4.46
N ALA A 12 -0.42 12.23 5.44
CA ALA A 12 0.70 11.30 5.55
C ALA A 12 0.81 10.41 4.31
N ASP A 13 -0.31 9.80 3.89
CA ASP A 13 -0.41 9.03 2.66
C ASP A 13 -0.44 9.99 1.47
N ALA A 14 0.72 10.22 0.85
CA ALA A 14 0.81 11.03 -0.36
C ALA A 14 0.42 10.23 -1.61
N MET A 15 0.49 8.90 -1.52
CA MET A 15 0.09 7.97 -2.57
C MET A 15 -0.81 6.89 -1.96
N LYS A 16 -1.99 6.68 -2.55
CA LYS A 16 -3.00 5.74 -2.02
C LYS A 16 -3.60 4.89 -3.13
N PHE A 17 -3.34 3.58 -3.10
CA PHE A 17 -3.99 2.59 -3.95
C PHE A 17 -4.80 1.64 -3.08
N ALA A 18 -6.13 1.69 -3.17
CA ALA A 18 -7.01 0.86 -2.38
C ALA A 18 -7.92 0.05 -3.32
N CYS A 19 -7.53 -1.17 -3.62
CA CYS A 19 -8.30 -2.07 -4.46
C CYS A 19 -8.98 -3.15 -3.62
N SER A 20 -9.94 -3.86 -4.22
CA SER A 20 -10.67 -4.92 -3.53
C SER A 20 -9.78 -6.15 -3.34
N ASP A 21 -9.94 -6.84 -2.20
CA ASP A 21 -9.23 -8.10 -1.94
C ASP A 21 -9.68 -9.24 -2.87
N THR A 22 -10.91 -9.17 -3.37
CA THR A 22 -11.45 -10.16 -4.33
C THR A 22 -11.20 -9.78 -5.78
N VAL A 23 -10.88 -8.50 -6.05
CA VAL A 23 -10.58 -7.97 -7.39
C VAL A 23 -9.35 -7.06 -7.29
N PRO A 24 -8.14 -7.65 -7.19
CA PRO A 24 -6.92 -6.88 -7.01
C PRO A 24 -6.56 -6.05 -8.24
N CYS A 25 -5.92 -4.90 -8.03
CA CYS A 25 -5.37 -4.10 -9.11
C CYS A 25 -4.00 -4.62 -9.51
N ASN A 26 -3.87 -5.06 -10.76
CA ASN A 26 -2.62 -5.57 -11.30
C ASN A 26 -2.06 -4.63 -12.36
N ASN A 27 -0.75 -4.70 -12.58
CA ASN A 27 -0.05 -3.97 -13.63
C ASN A 27 -0.19 -2.44 -13.52
N ILE A 28 -0.28 -1.90 -12.30
CA ILE A 28 -0.16 -0.46 -12.10
C ILE A 28 1.29 -0.06 -12.38
N VAL A 29 1.52 0.73 -13.43
CA VAL A 29 2.86 1.24 -13.74
C VAL A 29 3.07 2.60 -13.07
N LEU A 30 4.12 2.72 -12.25
CA LEU A 30 4.60 3.98 -11.67
C LEU A 30 5.95 4.35 -12.31
N ASN A 31 6.09 5.58 -12.79
CA ASN A 31 7.33 6.05 -13.40
C ASN A 31 7.64 7.49 -12.99
N ASN A 32 8.80 7.75 -12.41
CA ASN A 32 9.21 9.11 -12.03
C ASN A 32 8.15 9.85 -11.19
N ILE A 33 7.89 9.34 -9.98
CA ILE A 33 6.97 9.92 -9.00
C ILE A 33 7.79 10.58 -7.88
N ASN A 34 7.49 11.82 -7.55
CA ASN A 34 8.14 12.57 -6.47
C ASN A 34 7.11 13.38 -5.66
N LEU A 35 6.58 12.78 -4.61
CA LEU A 35 5.63 13.39 -3.70
C LEU A 35 6.24 13.55 -2.32
N GLU A 36 6.12 14.75 -1.76
CA GLU A 36 6.60 15.08 -0.43
C GLU A 36 5.43 15.49 0.47
N ARG A 37 5.64 15.57 1.79
CA ARG A 37 4.64 16.20 2.66
C ARG A 37 4.95 17.67 2.87
N LEU A 38 3.89 18.46 2.90
CA LEU A 38 3.95 19.89 3.16
C LEU A 38 4.51 20.25 4.55
N ASP A 39 4.35 19.36 5.53
CA ASP A 39 4.84 19.58 6.89
C ASP A 39 6.31 19.15 7.08
N GLY A 40 7.02 18.82 5.99
CA GLY A 40 8.43 18.41 6.01
C GLY A 40 8.68 17.03 6.62
N LYS A 41 7.62 16.28 6.96
CA LYS A 41 7.72 14.90 7.45
C LYS A 41 7.77 13.91 6.29
N THR A 42 8.09 12.65 6.59
CA THR A 42 8.15 11.58 5.59
C THR A 42 6.77 11.31 5.00
N ALA A 43 6.65 11.47 3.68
CA ALA A 43 5.50 11.02 2.89
C ALA A 43 5.41 9.49 2.90
N GLN A 44 4.19 8.96 2.89
CA GLN A 44 3.91 7.53 2.94
C GLN A 44 3.09 7.09 1.72
N THR A 45 3.17 5.79 1.44
CA THR A 45 2.33 5.13 0.44
C THR A 45 1.43 4.12 1.13
N TYR A 46 0.12 4.19 0.87
CA TYR A 46 -0.83 3.16 1.27
C TYR A 46 -1.21 2.28 0.08
N CYS A 47 -1.18 0.96 0.27
CA CYS A 47 -1.57 -0.02 -0.72
C CYS A 47 -2.50 -1.08 -0.11
N ASN A 48 -3.60 -1.39 -0.80
CA ASN A 48 -4.44 -2.55 -0.52
C ASN A 48 -4.68 -3.35 -1.80
N SER A 49 -4.30 -4.63 -1.81
CA SER A 49 -4.56 -5.57 -2.90
C SER A 49 -4.13 -5.05 -4.28
N VAL A 50 -2.87 -4.60 -4.36
CA VAL A 50 -2.27 -3.98 -5.54
C VAL A 50 -0.92 -4.61 -5.85
N THR A 51 -0.68 -4.91 -7.13
CA THR A 51 0.64 -5.22 -7.66
C THR A 51 1.04 -4.14 -8.67
N SER A 52 2.21 -3.54 -8.49
CA SER A 52 2.72 -2.50 -9.39
C SER A 52 4.04 -2.86 -10.05
N ILE A 53 4.41 -2.08 -11.06
CA ILE A 53 5.71 -2.09 -11.69
C ILE A 53 6.27 -0.68 -11.58
N ASN A 54 7.43 -0.56 -10.94
CA ASN A 54 8.05 0.73 -10.62
C ASN A 54 9.26 0.98 -11.53
N TYR A 55 9.31 2.16 -12.13
CA TYR A 55 10.40 2.62 -12.99
C TYR A 55 10.91 4.00 -12.53
N GLY A 56 12.22 4.21 -12.68
CA GLY A 56 12.85 5.48 -12.35
C GLY A 56 12.74 5.87 -10.87
N PHE A 57 12.66 7.18 -10.60
CA PHE A 57 12.62 7.71 -9.23
C PHE A 57 11.21 7.62 -8.65
N ILE A 58 11.04 6.99 -7.48
CA ILE A 58 9.73 6.84 -6.82
C ILE A 58 9.85 7.26 -5.36
N GLN A 59 9.22 8.39 -5.02
CA GLN A 59 9.08 8.92 -3.66
C GLN A 59 7.62 9.38 -3.45
N PRO A 60 6.96 9.06 -2.33
CA PRO A 60 7.42 8.16 -1.27
C PRO A 60 7.61 6.72 -1.76
N SER A 61 8.43 5.95 -1.04
CA SER A 61 8.68 4.57 -1.42
C SER A 61 7.37 3.79 -1.38
N ALA A 62 7.25 2.85 -2.30
CA ALA A 62 6.09 1.99 -2.42
C ALA A 62 6.50 0.53 -2.24
N ASN A 63 7.30 0.30 -1.19
CA ASN A 63 8.01 -0.96 -0.93
C ASN A 63 7.09 -2.18 -0.74
N TYR A 64 5.78 -1.98 -0.57
CA TYR A 64 4.79 -3.06 -0.52
C TYR A 64 4.30 -3.53 -1.91
N LEU A 65 4.75 -2.91 -3.00
CA LEU A 65 4.26 -3.18 -4.35
C LEU A 65 4.94 -4.35 -5.07
N THR A 66 5.99 -4.96 -4.48
CA THR A 66 6.62 -6.18 -5.00
C THR A 66 5.95 -7.40 -4.38
N SER A 67 4.94 -7.96 -5.05
CA SER A 67 4.41 -9.28 -4.74
C SER A 67 5.41 -10.36 -5.16
N SER A 68 6.44 -10.58 -4.33
CA SER A 68 7.14 -11.84 -4.06
C SER A 68 8.26 -11.51 -3.08
N ASP A 69 8.29 -12.23 -1.97
CA ASP A 69 9.23 -12.14 -0.85
C ASP A 69 9.04 -10.99 0.15
N LYS A 70 8.45 -11.38 1.27
CA LYS A 70 8.32 -10.61 2.50
C LYS A 70 9.69 -10.57 3.21
N SER A 71 10.47 -9.51 3.04
CA SER A 71 11.49 -9.07 4.01
C SER A 71 11.84 -7.58 3.80
N PHE A 72 11.14 -6.67 4.49
CA PHE A 72 11.55 -6.02 5.75
C PHE A 72 12.93 -5.32 5.66
N ILE A 73 12.90 -3.99 5.53
CA ILE A 73 13.93 -3.15 6.16
C ILE A 73 13.22 -2.40 7.27
N GLU A 74 13.33 -2.90 8.49
CA GLU A 74 13.23 -2.08 9.70
C GLU A 74 14.48 -2.37 10.53
N GLU A 75 15.42 -1.43 10.55
CA GLU A 75 16.47 -1.43 11.57
C GLU A 75 15.86 -0.93 12.88
N ASN A 76 15.34 -1.86 13.68
CA ASN A 76 15.90 -2.25 14.98
C ASN A 76 14.83 -2.93 15.84
N GLU A 77 15.21 -4.11 16.34
CA GLU A 77 14.44 -5.01 17.20
C GLU A 77 13.85 -4.32 18.43
N LEU A 78 12.61 -4.70 18.77
CA LEU A 78 12.31 -5.40 20.03
C LEU A 78 10.90 -6.01 19.94
N LEU A 79 10.87 -7.34 19.92
CA LEU A 79 9.68 -8.18 20.01
C LEU A 79 8.93 -7.93 21.33
N ASP A 80 7.63 -7.66 21.27
CA ASP A 80 6.70 -8.11 22.31
C ASP A 80 5.32 -8.47 21.75
N SER A 81 5.02 -9.76 21.90
CA SER A 81 3.73 -10.44 22.03
C SER A 81 2.56 -10.17 21.06
N ASP A 82 2.24 -11.24 20.32
CA ASP A 82 0.90 -11.78 20.15
C ASP A 82 -0.23 -10.80 19.77
N ARG A 83 -0.37 -10.57 18.46
CA ARG A 83 -1.71 -10.41 17.87
C ARG A 83 -1.87 -11.31 16.65
N LEU A 84 -2.24 -12.55 16.96
CA LEU A 84 -3.21 -13.38 16.24
C LEU A 84 -3.78 -12.68 14.99
N ILE A 85 -3.28 -13.03 13.81
CA ILE A 85 -4.06 -12.82 12.59
C ILE A 85 -5.16 -13.88 12.67
N HIS A 86 -6.30 -13.47 13.23
CA HIS A 86 -7.50 -14.28 13.31
C HIS A 86 -7.84 -14.79 11.91
N THR A 87 -7.73 -16.10 11.74
CA THR A 87 -8.52 -16.85 10.78
C THR A 87 -9.98 -16.67 11.17
N GLU A 88 -10.79 -16.03 10.31
CA GLU A 88 -12.21 -16.29 10.26
C GLU A 88 -12.58 -16.84 8.90
N HIS A 89 -12.67 -18.17 8.89
CA HIS A 89 -13.61 -18.88 8.04
C HIS A 89 -15.02 -18.42 8.43
N LEU A 90 -15.74 -17.80 7.51
CA LEU A 90 -17.19 -17.64 7.63
C LEU A 90 -17.86 -18.24 6.39
N GLU A 91 -18.60 -19.31 6.68
CA GLU A 91 -19.34 -20.14 5.74
C GLU A 91 -20.37 -19.34 4.94
N ARG A 92 -20.66 -19.86 3.75
CA ARG A 92 -21.90 -19.56 3.03
C ARG A 92 -23.09 -19.78 3.95
N LEU A 93 -23.77 -18.69 4.31
CA LEU A 93 -25.20 -18.71 4.62
C LEU A 93 -25.87 -17.55 3.91
N ASP A 94 -26.86 -17.93 3.09
CA ASP A 94 -27.83 -17.13 2.36
C ASP A 94 -27.72 -15.59 2.42
N GLY A 95 -27.46 -15.03 1.23
CA GLY A 95 -28.24 -13.91 0.71
C GLY A 95 -28.44 -12.69 1.62
N THR A 96 -27.76 -11.60 1.25
CA THR A 96 -28.03 -10.21 1.63
C THR A 96 -27.43 -9.77 2.96
N ARG A 97 -26.44 -8.86 2.91
CA ARG A 97 -26.51 -7.50 3.48
C ARG A 97 -25.26 -6.69 3.15
N ILE A 98 -25.54 -5.43 2.83
CA ILE A 98 -24.62 -4.32 2.52
C ILE A 98 -24.02 -3.77 3.84
N TRP A 99 -23.04 -2.85 3.68
CA TRP A 99 -22.71 -1.67 4.51
C TRP A 99 -21.36 -1.83 5.25
N VAL A 100 -20.42 -0.90 5.26
CA VAL A 100 -20.29 0.50 4.77
C VAL A 100 -18.82 0.68 4.38
#